data_AF-A0AAN8X5P2-F1
#
_entry.id   AF-A0AAN8X5P2-F1
#
_cell.length_a   1.000
_cell.length_b   1.000
_cell.length_c   1.000
_cell.angle_alpha   90.00
_cell.angle_beta   90.00
_cell.angle_gamma   90.00
#
_symmetry.space_group_name_H-M   'P 1'
#
loop_
_entity.id
_entity.type
_entity.pdbx_description
1 polymer ?
#
loop_
_entity_poly.entity_id
_entity_poly.type
_entity_poly.pdbx_seq_one_letter_code
_entity_poly.pdbx_strand_id
1 'polypeptide(L)'
;VTHNIPLLRDIFTEEKFIKGDISTNYLPEVYPDGFKGKQLSSKERHELIAVLASISVKNSLRSSSMLNESRLKINRNLPSSWNLIVDVAKKSTPCSVTVCDGNFKVHIEGTTVIVGSNFDLAAPLIEANIDGVQETVQLIKLGSAGEIRIRYKGTAFQTLVLPQNASHFLSLMPEKPKVDQSMQILSPMPGLVKSIACSPGDLVAEGQEVCVIEAMKMQNSLAAAATGKVKAVHIKVGDTVEEEQVLVELE
;
A
#
# COMPACT_ATOMS: atom_id res chain seq x y z
N VAL A 1 -11.69 -8.92 -1.75
CA VAL A 1 -11.67 -9.43 -3.15
C VAL A 1 -10.48 -8.80 -3.85
N THR A 2 -9.57 -9.62 -4.36
CA THR A 2 -8.50 -9.18 -5.25
C THR A 2 -9.09 -8.96 -6.64
N HIS A 3 -8.70 -7.88 -7.32
CA HIS A 3 -9.25 -7.51 -8.63
C HIS A 3 -8.14 -7.14 -9.60
N ASN A 4 -8.38 -7.36 -10.90
CA ASN A 4 -7.41 -7.17 -11.97
C ASN A 4 -7.40 -5.74 -12.57
N ILE A 5 -8.11 -4.78 -11.97
CA ILE A 5 -8.10 -3.36 -12.41
C ILE A 5 -6.68 -2.81 -12.63
N PRO A 6 -5.68 -3.07 -11.75
CA PRO A 6 -4.33 -2.58 -11.97
C PRO A 6 -3.68 -3.13 -13.24
N LEU A 7 -3.87 -4.43 -13.51
CA LEU A 7 -3.35 -5.09 -14.71
C LEU A 7 -4.02 -4.54 -15.97
N LEU A 8 -5.35 -4.47 -15.98
CA LEU A 8 -6.10 -3.95 -17.13
C LEU A 8 -5.70 -2.51 -17.46
N ARG A 9 -5.56 -1.65 -16.44
CA ARG A 9 -5.09 -0.28 -16.62
C ARG A 9 -3.69 -0.23 -17.22
N ASP A 10 -2.78 -1.07 -16.74
CA ASP A 10 -1.40 -1.09 -17.26
C ASP A 10 -1.36 -1.50 -18.73
N ILE A 11 -2.12 -2.55 -19.09
CA ILE A 11 -2.27 -3.02 -20.48
C ILE A 11 -2.79 -1.89 -21.38
N PHE A 12 -3.81 -1.13 -20.96
CA PHE A 12 -4.33 0.00 -21.75
C PHE A 12 -3.30 1.13 -21.96
N THR A 13 -2.24 1.20 -21.16
CA THR A 13 -1.17 2.19 -21.28
C THR A 13 0.11 1.64 -21.92
N GLU A 14 0.13 0.36 -22.26
CA GLU A 14 1.31 -0.30 -22.82
C GLU A 14 1.40 -0.03 -24.33
N GLU A 15 2.62 0.21 -24.84
CA GLU A 15 2.81 0.70 -26.21
C GLU A 15 2.39 -0.29 -27.29
N LYS A 16 2.67 -1.59 -27.14
CA LYS A 16 2.26 -2.61 -28.12
C LYS A 16 0.73 -2.70 -28.18
N PHE A 17 0.06 -2.64 -27.03
CA PHE A 17 -1.40 -2.63 -26.96
C PHE A 17 -1.99 -1.40 -27.65
N ILE A 18 -1.43 -0.20 -27.40
CA ILE A 18 -1.87 1.05 -28.05
C ILE A 18 -1.66 0.99 -29.58
N LYS A 19 -0.54 0.42 -30.04
CA LYS A 19 -0.22 0.27 -31.47
C LYS A 19 -1.03 -0.84 -32.16
N GLY A 20 -1.70 -1.70 -31.39
CA GLY A 20 -2.39 -2.89 -31.90
C GLY A 20 -1.44 -4.02 -32.31
N ASP A 21 -0.15 -3.93 -31.98
CA ASP A 21 0.86 -4.95 -32.26
C ASP A 21 0.82 -6.05 -31.19
N ILE A 22 -0.30 -6.77 -31.15
CA ILE A 22 -0.59 -7.80 -30.15
C ILE A 22 -0.68 -9.18 -30.80
N SER A 23 -0.19 -10.18 -30.08
CA SER A 23 -0.27 -11.60 -30.43
C SER A 23 -1.12 -12.37 -29.40
N THR A 24 -1.48 -13.62 -29.69
CA THR A 24 -2.09 -14.51 -28.69
C THR A 24 -1.15 -14.83 -27.53
N ASN A 25 0.13 -14.49 -27.64
CA ASN A 25 1.17 -14.67 -26.64
C ASN A 25 1.57 -13.34 -25.94
N TYR A 26 0.79 -12.27 -26.12
CA TYR A 26 1.07 -10.95 -25.56
C TYR A 26 1.32 -10.96 -24.05
N LEU A 27 0.46 -11.61 -23.26
CA LEU A 27 0.57 -11.59 -21.80
C LEU A 27 1.86 -12.26 -21.29
N PRO A 28 2.23 -13.48 -21.72
CA PRO A 28 3.52 -14.08 -21.38
C PRO A 28 4.74 -13.26 -21.84
N GLU A 29 4.64 -12.57 -22.98
CA GLU A 29 5.75 -11.75 -23.51
C GLU A 29 5.98 -10.46 -22.71
N VAL A 30 4.90 -9.79 -22.30
CA VAL A 30 4.98 -8.52 -21.57
C VAL A 30 5.12 -8.74 -20.06
N TYR A 31 4.52 -9.81 -19.53
CA TYR A 31 4.51 -10.13 -18.10
C TYR A 31 4.95 -11.58 -17.84
N PRO A 32 6.21 -11.95 -18.14
CA PRO A 32 6.69 -13.34 -17.99
C PRO A 32 6.62 -13.83 -16.54
N ASP A 33 6.89 -12.95 -15.57
CA ASP A 33 6.82 -13.25 -14.14
C ASP A 33 5.48 -12.82 -13.50
N GLY A 34 4.46 -12.56 -14.32
CA GLY A 34 3.21 -11.94 -13.87
C GLY A 34 3.33 -10.45 -13.55
N PHE A 35 2.20 -9.85 -13.20
CA PHE A 35 2.09 -8.40 -12.97
C PHE A 35 2.60 -8.01 -11.58
N LYS A 36 3.75 -7.33 -11.52
CA LYS A 36 4.39 -6.85 -10.29
C LYS A 36 4.02 -5.40 -9.93
N GLY A 37 3.02 -4.82 -10.58
CA GLY A 37 2.68 -3.40 -10.46
C GLY A 37 3.36 -2.52 -11.51
N LYS A 38 2.80 -1.31 -11.72
CA LYS A 38 3.33 -0.30 -12.63
C LYS A 38 4.68 0.19 -12.11
N GLN A 39 5.70 0.09 -12.96
CA GLN A 39 6.96 0.79 -12.73
C GLN A 39 6.79 2.26 -13.10
N LEU A 40 7.02 3.15 -12.13
CA LEU A 40 6.87 4.60 -12.32
C LEU A 40 8.07 5.15 -13.07
N SER A 41 7.80 5.94 -14.11
CA SER A 41 8.80 6.82 -14.71
C SER A 41 9.28 7.90 -13.72
N SER A 42 10.38 8.57 -14.02
CA SER A 42 10.89 9.69 -13.19
C SER A 42 9.85 10.79 -13.01
N LYS A 43 9.12 11.13 -14.09
CA LYS A 43 8.05 12.13 -14.08
C LYS A 43 6.89 11.70 -13.17
N GLU A 44 6.35 10.49 -13.38
CA GLU A 44 5.24 9.96 -12.57
C GLU A 44 5.61 9.80 -11.10
N ARG A 45 6.88 9.48 -10.82
CA ARG A 45 7.41 9.45 -9.47
C ARG A 45 7.39 10.83 -8.82
N HIS A 46 7.79 11.88 -9.54
CA HIS A 46 7.71 13.26 -9.04
C HIS A 46 6.26 13.71 -8.84
N GLU A 47 5.36 13.38 -9.76
CA GLU A 47 3.92 13.65 -9.61
C GLU A 47 3.35 12.99 -8.34
N LEU A 48 3.68 11.70 -8.13
CA LEU A 48 3.26 10.96 -6.94
C LEU A 48 3.82 11.58 -5.65
N ILE A 49 5.10 11.94 -5.64
CA ILE A 49 5.75 12.60 -4.48
C ILE A 49 5.07 13.95 -4.20
N ALA A 50 4.77 14.73 -5.25
CA ALA A 50 4.09 16.01 -5.10
C ALA A 50 2.71 15.85 -4.46
N VAL A 51 1.91 14.91 -4.95
CA VAL A 51 0.59 14.59 -4.38
C VAL A 51 0.68 14.15 -2.91
N LEU A 52 1.61 13.24 -2.59
CA LEU A 52 1.83 12.77 -1.22
C LEU A 52 2.23 13.89 -0.27
N ALA A 53 3.14 14.77 -0.71
CA ALA A 53 3.58 15.93 0.05
C ALA A 53 2.41 16.91 0.27
N SER A 54 1.61 17.19 -0.77
CA SER A 54 0.41 18.03 -0.67
C SER A 54 -0.65 17.46 0.27
N ILE A 55 -0.90 16.15 0.24
CA ILE A 55 -1.82 15.46 1.17
C ILE A 55 -1.33 15.63 2.62
N SER A 56 -0.03 15.42 2.86
CA SER A 56 0.56 15.56 4.20
C SER A 56 0.46 16.99 4.73
N VAL A 57 0.82 17.99 3.91
CA VAL A 57 0.70 19.40 4.28
C VAL A 57 -0.76 19.79 4.51
N LYS A 58 -1.68 19.37 3.64
CA LYS A 58 -3.12 19.64 3.83
C LYS A 58 -3.64 19.03 5.13
N ASN A 59 -3.23 17.81 5.47
CA ASN A 59 -3.61 17.16 6.72
C ASN A 59 -3.02 17.89 7.94
N SER A 60 -1.77 18.36 7.85
CA SER A 60 -1.11 19.16 8.88
C SER A 60 -1.83 20.50 9.11
N LEU A 61 -2.17 21.22 8.02
CA LEU A 61 -2.96 22.46 8.07
C LEU A 61 -4.33 22.23 8.72
N ARG A 62 -5.04 21.18 8.30
CA ARG A 62 -6.33 20.79 8.89
C ARG A 62 -6.22 20.48 10.38
N SER A 63 -5.16 19.77 10.80
CA SER A 63 -4.93 19.47 12.23
C SER A 63 -4.57 20.71 13.06
N SER A 64 -4.05 21.76 12.40
CA SER A 64 -3.69 23.02 13.04
C SER A 64 -4.88 23.97 13.21
N SER A 65 -5.95 23.79 12.41
CA SER A 65 -7.23 24.51 12.59
C SER A 65 -8.09 23.81 13.64
N MET A 66 -8.45 24.51 14.71
CA MET A 66 -9.49 24.07 15.64
C MET A 66 -10.82 24.68 15.23
N LEU A 67 -11.89 23.88 15.26
CA LEU A 67 -13.26 24.34 14.97
C LEU A 67 -13.86 25.17 16.11
N ASN A 68 -13.38 24.96 17.34
CA ASN A 68 -13.86 25.67 18.52
C ASN A 68 -12.95 26.85 18.86
N GLU A 69 -13.56 28.00 19.14
CA GLU A 69 -12.84 29.16 19.65
C GLU A 69 -12.32 28.85 21.07
N SER A 70 -11.01 28.73 21.20
CA SER A 70 -10.37 28.76 22.51
C SER A 70 -10.41 30.19 23.05
N ARG A 71 -10.67 30.35 24.35
CA ARG A 71 -10.55 31.65 25.04
C ARG A 71 -9.11 32.20 25.01
N LEU A 72 -8.14 31.35 24.67
CA LEU A 72 -6.74 31.71 24.47
C LEU A 72 -6.49 32.01 23.00
N LYS A 73 -6.06 33.24 22.69
CA LYS A 73 -5.49 33.59 21.38
C LYS A 73 -4.15 32.88 21.22
N ILE A 74 -4.17 31.67 20.67
CA ILE A 74 -2.95 30.95 20.29
C ILE A 74 -2.47 31.56 18.99
N ASN A 75 -1.40 32.36 19.04
CA ASN A 75 -0.73 32.83 17.83
C ASN A 75 0.04 31.65 17.21
N ARG A 76 -0.62 30.93 16.29
CA ARG A 76 0.04 29.87 15.53
C ARG A 76 0.71 30.52 14.32
N ASN A 77 2.01 30.74 14.40
CA ASN A 77 2.80 30.97 13.20
C ASN A 77 2.80 29.68 12.39
N LEU A 78 1.89 29.57 11.42
CA LEU A 78 1.96 28.49 10.44
C LEU A 78 3.21 28.72 9.58
N PRO A 79 4.03 27.67 9.38
CA PRO A 79 5.17 27.79 8.48
C PRO A 79 4.65 28.08 7.06
N SER A 80 5.36 28.93 6.32
CA SER A 80 5.10 29.18 4.91
C SER A 80 5.65 28.07 4.01
N SER A 81 6.60 27.28 4.53
CA SER A 81 7.24 26.18 3.82
C SER A 81 7.44 24.96 4.72
N TRP A 82 7.31 23.76 4.14
CA TRP A 82 7.52 22.48 4.81
C TRP A 82 8.63 21.73 4.09
N ASN A 83 9.67 21.34 4.83
CA ASN A 83 10.73 20.45 4.34
C ASN A 83 10.38 19.02 4.74
N LEU A 84 10.04 18.21 3.75
CA LEU A 84 9.58 16.84 3.90
C LEU A 84 10.54 15.85 3.22
N ILE A 85 10.55 14.62 3.70
CA ILE A 85 11.15 13.47 3.05
C ILE A 85 10.00 12.51 2.74
N VAL A 86 9.90 12.13 1.47
CA VAL A 86 8.87 11.23 0.96
C VAL A 86 9.53 9.93 0.52
N ASP A 87 9.14 8.83 1.17
CA ASP A 87 9.60 7.50 0.85
C ASP A 87 8.61 6.81 -0.08
N VAL A 88 9.04 6.57 -1.32
CA VAL A 88 8.27 5.79 -2.31
C VAL A 88 9.12 4.63 -2.79
N ALA A 89 8.58 3.41 -2.66
CA ALA A 89 9.24 2.18 -3.10
C ALA A 89 10.67 2.04 -2.57
N LYS A 90 10.87 2.28 -1.27
CA LYS A 90 12.17 2.23 -0.56
C LYS A 90 13.22 3.26 -0.99
N LYS A 91 12.86 4.24 -1.82
CA LYS A 91 13.74 5.38 -2.12
C LYS A 91 13.16 6.65 -1.50
N SER A 92 13.93 7.23 -0.58
CA SER A 92 13.66 8.50 0.08
C SER A 92 14.00 9.66 -0.84
N THR A 93 13.09 10.63 -0.97
CA THR A 93 13.29 11.82 -1.79
C THR A 93 12.96 13.06 -0.98
N PRO A 94 13.91 13.99 -0.78
CA PRO A 94 13.63 15.26 -0.11
C PRO A 94 12.79 16.15 -1.02
N CYS A 95 11.81 16.83 -0.45
CA CYS A 95 11.01 17.83 -1.13
C CYS A 95 10.64 18.99 -0.21
N SER A 96 10.49 20.18 -0.77
CA SER A 96 9.93 21.33 -0.05
C SER A 96 8.56 21.68 -0.62
N VAL A 97 7.61 22.01 0.24
CA VAL A 97 6.26 22.43 -0.15
C VAL A 97 6.04 23.85 0.32
N THR A 98 5.52 24.70 -0.56
CA THR A 98 5.08 26.07 -0.23
C THR A 98 3.62 26.22 -0.64
N VAL A 99 2.81 26.87 0.19
CA VAL A 99 1.41 27.17 -0.15
C VAL A 99 1.35 28.55 -0.78
N CYS A 100 0.88 28.64 -2.02
CA CYS A 100 0.69 29.90 -2.75
C CYS A 100 -0.68 29.91 -3.42
N ASP A 101 -1.50 30.93 -3.17
CA ASP A 101 -2.80 31.15 -3.83
C ASP A 101 -3.74 29.94 -3.82
N GLY A 102 -3.76 29.19 -2.71
CA GLY A 102 -4.56 27.97 -2.60
C GLY A 102 -4.03 26.78 -3.40
N ASN A 103 -2.80 26.84 -3.91
CA ASN A 103 -2.11 25.71 -4.52
C ASN A 103 -0.86 25.32 -3.70
N PHE A 104 -0.45 24.07 -3.83
CA PHE A 104 0.78 23.55 -3.25
C PHE A 104 1.87 23.55 -4.32
N LYS A 105 2.90 24.37 -4.13
CA LYS A 105 4.10 24.36 -4.97
C LYS A 105 5.12 23.43 -4.33
N VAL A 106 5.36 22.27 -4.94
CA VAL A 106 6.29 21.26 -4.45
C VAL A 106 7.58 21.31 -5.26
N HIS A 107 8.72 21.44 -4.59
CA HIS A 107 10.04 21.41 -5.20
C HIS A 107 10.74 20.09 -4.87
N ILE A 108 11.14 19.34 -5.89
CA ILE A 108 11.69 17.99 -5.83
C ILE A 108 12.92 17.93 -6.74
N GLU A 109 14.10 17.69 -6.17
CA GLU A 109 15.35 17.49 -6.94
C GLU A 109 15.59 18.53 -8.07
N GLY A 110 15.28 19.81 -7.83
CA GLY A 110 15.44 20.89 -8.82
C GLY A 110 14.23 21.11 -9.74
N THR A 111 13.24 20.22 -9.74
CA THR A 111 11.97 20.36 -10.48
C THR A 111 10.89 20.94 -9.57
N THR A 112 9.97 21.71 -10.14
CA THR A 112 8.80 22.22 -9.41
C THR A 112 7.52 21.67 -10.03
N VAL A 113 6.65 21.12 -9.18
CA VAL A 113 5.33 20.59 -9.52
C VAL A 113 4.29 21.37 -8.73
N ILE A 114 3.23 21.81 -9.38
CA ILE A 114 2.12 22.54 -8.76
C ILE A 114 0.94 21.58 -8.60
N VAL A 115 0.45 21.44 -7.37
CA VAL A 115 -0.71 20.61 -7.04
C VAL A 115 -1.84 21.48 -6.51
N GLY A 116 -3.01 21.41 -7.14
CA GLY A 116 -4.20 22.14 -6.70
C GLY A 116 -4.70 21.66 -5.34
N SER A 117 -5.17 22.56 -4.47
CA SER A 117 -5.64 22.16 -3.12
C SER A 117 -7.10 21.68 -3.05
N ASN A 118 -7.83 21.66 -4.17
CA ASN A 118 -9.28 21.43 -4.21
C ASN A 118 -9.72 19.95 -4.04
N PHE A 119 -8.96 19.14 -3.29
CA PHE A 119 -9.29 17.73 -3.05
C PHE A 119 -9.67 17.45 -1.61
N ASP A 120 -10.70 16.64 -1.37
CA ASP A 120 -11.11 16.27 0.00
C ASP A 120 -10.27 15.09 0.54
N LEU A 121 -9.78 15.22 1.77
CA LEU A 121 -9.04 14.15 2.46
C LEU A 121 -9.97 13.07 3.04
N ALA A 122 -11.27 13.35 3.19
CA ALA A 122 -12.25 12.37 3.63
C ALA A 122 -12.75 11.49 2.47
N ALA A 123 -12.57 11.93 1.23
CA ALA A 123 -12.95 11.16 0.06
C ALA A 123 -11.94 10.03 -0.23
N PRO A 124 -12.41 8.83 -0.60
CA PRO A 124 -11.51 7.72 -0.97
C PRO A 124 -10.83 7.96 -2.33
N LEU A 125 -11.42 8.80 -3.18
CA LEU A 125 -10.86 9.24 -4.46
C LEU A 125 -10.53 10.73 -4.38
N ILE A 126 -9.32 11.06 -4.76
CA ILE A 126 -8.78 12.42 -4.80
C ILE A 126 -8.55 12.75 -6.28
N GLU A 127 -9.24 13.79 -6.74
CA GLU A 127 -9.00 14.42 -8.03
C GLU A 127 -7.94 15.51 -7.83
N ALA A 128 -6.70 15.19 -8.16
CA ALA A 128 -5.58 16.10 -8.03
C ALA A 128 -5.30 16.77 -9.38
N ASN A 129 -5.26 18.09 -9.39
CA ASN A 129 -4.73 18.85 -10.53
C ASN A 129 -3.22 18.99 -10.35
N ILE A 130 -2.43 18.37 -11.22
CA ILE A 130 -0.96 18.36 -11.20
C ILE A 130 -0.47 19.07 -12.46
N ASP A 131 0.15 20.24 -12.32
CA ASP A 131 0.62 21.09 -13.43
C ASP A 131 -0.44 21.34 -14.53
N GLY A 132 -1.71 21.44 -14.15
CA GLY A 132 -2.84 21.65 -15.06
C GLY A 132 -3.48 20.35 -15.57
N VAL A 133 -2.87 19.19 -15.33
CA VAL A 133 -3.41 17.87 -15.71
C VAL A 133 -4.21 17.28 -14.55
N GLN A 134 -5.44 16.87 -14.83
CA GLN A 134 -6.28 16.19 -13.85
C GLN A 134 -5.87 14.71 -13.74
N GLU A 135 -5.48 14.29 -12.55
CA GLU A 135 -5.12 12.92 -12.21
C GLU A 135 -5.95 12.43 -11.03
N THR A 136 -6.42 11.19 -11.11
CA THR A 136 -7.20 10.57 -10.04
C THR A 136 -6.32 9.60 -9.25
N VAL A 137 -6.23 9.82 -7.95
CA VAL A 137 -5.57 8.93 -6.99
C VAL A 137 -6.56 8.39 -5.96
N GLN A 138 -6.36 7.16 -5.51
CA GLN A 138 -7.17 6.60 -4.44
C GLN A 138 -6.41 6.70 -3.11
N LEU A 139 -6.96 7.41 -2.13
CA LEU A 139 -6.43 7.42 -0.77
C LEU A 139 -6.97 6.18 -0.04
N ILE A 140 -6.11 5.20 0.21
CA ILE A 140 -6.49 3.95 0.91
C ILE A 140 -6.39 4.14 2.42
N LYS A 141 -5.31 4.76 2.90
CA LYS A 141 -5.09 5.00 4.33
C LYS A 141 -4.21 6.23 4.54
N LEU A 142 -4.59 7.03 5.53
CA LEU A 142 -3.81 8.13 6.07
C LEU A 142 -3.51 7.84 7.55
N GLY A 143 -2.27 7.49 7.86
CA GLY A 143 -1.80 7.19 9.20
C GLY A 143 -1.38 8.45 9.97
N SER A 144 -1.36 8.35 11.29
CA SER A 144 -0.94 9.45 12.18
C SER A 144 0.56 9.69 12.18
N ALA A 145 1.35 8.65 11.91
CA ALA A 145 2.82 8.70 11.88
C ALA A 145 3.40 9.14 10.52
N GLY A 146 2.57 9.67 9.61
CA GLY A 146 2.99 10.04 8.25
C GLY A 146 2.92 8.90 7.22
N GLU A 147 2.49 7.71 7.64
CA GLU A 147 2.21 6.59 6.72
C GLU A 147 1.06 6.96 5.79
N ILE A 148 1.28 6.87 4.48
CA ILE A 148 0.23 7.07 3.48
C ILE A 148 0.19 5.86 2.57
N ARG A 149 -0.98 5.22 2.48
CA ARG A 149 -1.25 4.17 1.49
C ARG A 149 -2.11 4.78 0.40
N ILE A 150 -1.56 4.88 -0.79
CA ILE A 150 -2.22 5.49 -1.95
C ILE A 150 -2.21 4.52 -3.13
N ARG A 151 -3.26 4.53 -3.95
CA ARG A 151 -3.25 3.86 -5.24
C ARG A 151 -3.08 4.92 -6.33
N TYR A 152 -1.99 4.82 -7.07
CA TYR A 152 -1.69 5.67 -8.21
C TYR A 152 -1.41 4.79 -9.43
N LYS A 153 -2.02 5.16 -10.55
CA LYS A 153 -2.01 4.35 -11.78
C LYS A 153 -2.31 2.86 -11.59
N GLY A 154 -3.26 2.55 -10.72
CA GLY A 154 -3.66 1.17 -10.38
C GLY A 154 -2.76 0.47 -9.36
N THR A 155 -1.54 0.94 -9.14
CA THR A 155 -0.58 0.32 -8.21
C THR A 155 -0.72 0.93 -6.84
N ALA A 156 -0.78 0.07 -5.81
CA ALA A 156 -0.83 0.53 -4.42
C ALA A 156 0.59 0.74 -3.90
N PHE A 157 0.87 1.94 -3.41
CA PHE A 157 2.15 2.31 -2.80
C PHE A 157 1.96 2.47 -1.30
N GLN A 158 2.81 1.76 -0.54
CA GLN A 158 3.03 2.06 0.86
C GLN A 158 4.13 3.10 0.94
N THR A 159 3.80 4.27 1.48
CA THR A 159 4.68 5.43 1.49
C THR A 159 4.74 6.02 2.89
N LEU A 160 5.80 6.77 3.15
CA LEU A 160 6.02 7.45 4.41
C LEU A 160 6.42 8.89 4.10
N VAL A 161 5.67 9.85 4.64
CA VAL A 161 5.92 11.29 4.46
C VAL A 161 6.21 11.91 5.81
N LEU A 162 7.44 12.34 6.00
CA LEU A 162 7.90 12.87 7.29
C LEU A 162 8.57 14.23 7.12
N PRO A 163 8.47 15.11 8.12
CA PRO A 163 9.39 16.24 8.25
C PRO A 163 10.86 15.78 8.24
N GLN A 164 11.76 16.60 7.70
CA GLN A 164 13.18 16.26 7.55
C GLN A 164 13.85 15.81 8.87
N ASN A 165 13.55 16.49 9.98
CA ASN A 165 14.04 16.13 11.31
C ASN A 165 13.48 14.79 11.80
N ALA A 166 12.19 14.52 11.57
CA ALA A 166 11.56 13.26 11.96
C ALA A 166 12.13 12.07 11.18
N SER A 167 12.37 12.24 9.87
CA SER A 167 13.03 11.22 9.03
C SER A 167 14.47 10.97 9.49
N HIS A 168 15.22 12.02 9.87
CA HIS A 168 16.55 11.85 10.46
C HIS A 168 16.50 10.99 11.74
N PHE A 169 15.60 11.28 12.68
CA PHE A 169 15.47 10.47 13.89
C PHE A 169 14.99 9.03 13.61
N LEU A 170 14.13 8.84 12.62
CA LEU A 170 13.69 7.50 12.21
C LEU A 170 14.87 6.66 11.69
N SER A 171 15.82 7.28 10.97
CA SER A 171 17.02 6.58 10.48
C SER A 171 17.94 6.07 11.60
N LEU A 172 17.79 6.60 12.82
CA LEU A 172 18.52 6.15 14.01
C LEU A 172 17.79 5.02 14.75
N MET A 173 16.54 4.72 14.39
CA MET A 173 15.77 3.67 15.03
C MET A 173 16.20 2.30 14.51
N PRO A 174 16.38 1.28 15.37
CA PRO A 174 16.64 -0.08 14.93
C PRO A 174 15.51 -0.62 14.04
N GLU A 175 15.87 -1.37 13.00
CA GLU A 175 14.87 -2.09 12.21
C GLU A 175 14.18 -3.12 13.09
N LYS A 176 12.84 -3.14 13.06
CA LYS A 176 12.08 -4.18 13.75
C LYS A 176 12.41 -5.51 13.09
N PRO A 177 12.79 -6.56 13.85
CA PRO A 177 12.95 -7.88 13.27
C PRO A 177 11.63 -8.26 12.61
N LYS A 178 11.71 -8.79 11.39
CA LYS A 178 10.54 -9.39 10.77
C LYS A 178 10.06 -10.50 11.69
N VAL A 179 8.78 -10.48 12.04
CA VAL A 179 8.17 -11.56 12.80
C VAL A 179 8.42 -12.83 12.00
N ASP A 180 8.98 -13.85 12.64
CA ASP A 180 9.17 -15.15 12.03
C ASP A 180 7.77 -15.69 11.71
N GLN A 181 7.40 -15.61 10.43
CA GLN A 181 6.23 -16.30 9.93
C GLN A 181 6.66 -17.74 9.80
N SER A 182 6.53 -18.50 10.89
CA SER A 182 6.80 -19.93 10.88
C SER A 182 6.13 -20.51 9.64
N MET A 183 6.89 -21.20 8.81
CA MET A 183 6.39 -21.91 7.62
C MET A 183 5.50 -23.10 8.00
N GLN A 184 4.93 -23.08 9.20
CA GLN A 184 4.04 -24.04 9.78
C GLN A 184 2.73 -23.32 10.12
N ILE A 185 1.64 -23.85 9.59
CA ILE A 185 0.30 -23.39 9.92
C ILE A 185 -0.18 -24.29 11.05
N LEU A 186 -0.27 -23.70 12.25
CA LEU A 186 -0.72 -24.38 13.46
C LEU A 186 -2.22 -24.17 13.65
N SER A 187 -2.86 -25.11 14.34
CA SER A 187 -4.24 -24.92 14.76
C SER A 187 -4.31 -23.88 15.90
N PRO A 188 -5.05 -22.76 15.74
CA PRO A 188 -5.20 -21.78 16.82
C PRO A 188 -6.22 -22.23 17.88
N MET A 189 -6.92 -23.34 17.65
CA MET A 189 -7.98 -23.84 18.52
C MET A 189 -8.23 -25.34 18.27
N PRO A 190 -8.67 -26.09 19.29
CA PRO A 190 -9.09 -27.46 19.09
C PRO A 190 -10.39 -27.51 18.28
N GLY A 191 -10.53 -28.48 17.38
CA GLY A 191 -11.69 -28.57 16.49
C GLY A 191 -11.63 -29.74 15.52
N LEU A 192 -12.55 -29.77 14.56
CA LEU A 192 -12.62 -30.80 13.52
C LEU A 192 -12.29 -30.20 12.15
N VAL A 193 -11.44 -30.86 11.38
CA VAL A 193 -11.05 -30.42 10.03
C VAL A 193 -12.22 -30.63 9.07
N LYS A 194 -12.81 -29.54 8.58
CA LYS A 194 -13.98 -29.60 7.70
C LYS A 194 -13.61 -29.76 6.23
N SER A 195 -12.59 -29.05 5.78
CA SER A 195 -12.10 -29.08 4.41
C SER A 195 -10.64 -28.67 4.35
N ILE A 196 -9.95 -29.18 3.33
CA ILE A 196 -8.56 -28.85 3.02
C ILE A 196 -8.56 -28.36 1.58
N ALA A 197 -8.01 -27.17 1.35
CA ALA A 197 -8.01 -26.48 0.06
C ALA A 197 -6.66 -26.55 -0.69
N CYS A 198 -5.67 -27.25 -0.13
CA CYS A 198 -4.34 -27.40 -0.70
C CYS A 198 -3.87 -28.86 -0.71
N SER A 199 -3.01 -29.22 -1.66
CA SER A 199 -2.32 -30.51 -1.75
C SER A 199 -0.80 -30.34 -1.62
N PRO A 200 -0.06 -31.38 -1.17
CA PRO A 200 1.39 -31.36 -1.22
C PRO A 200 1.90 -31.07 -2.63
N GLY A 201 2.78 -30.07 -2.75
CA GLY A 201 3.32 -29.58 -4.01
C GLY A 201 2.64 -28.34 -4.59
N ASP A 202 1.47 -27.93 -4.07
CA ASP A 202 0.76 -26.74 -4.54
C ASP A 202 1.47 -25.45 -4.12
N LEU A 203 1.41 -24.43 -4.99
CA LEU A 203 1.83 -23.07 -4.65
C LEU A 203 0.67 -22.34 -3.98
N VAL A 204 0.89 -21.87 -2.76
CA VAL A 204 -0.08 -21.06 -2.01
C VAL A 204 0.43 -19.63 -1.86
N ALA A 205 -0.46 -18.66 -2.09
CA ALA A 205 -0.17 -17.25 -1.87
C ALA A 205 -0.43 -16.84 -0.41
N GLU A 206 0.26 -15.81 0.07
CA GLU A 206 -0.04 -15.20 1.37
C GLU A 206 -1.53 -14.81 1.46
N GLY A 207 -2.20 -15.25 2.52
CA GLY A 207 -3.63 -15.01 2.74
C GLY A 207 -4.57 -15.95 1.98
N GLN A 208 -4.04 -16.90 1.19
CA GLN A 208 -4.86 -17.94 0.56
C GLN A 208 -5.37 -18.93 1.62
N GLU A 209 -6.64 -19.31 1.53
CA GLU A 209 -7.22 -20.33 2.40
C GLU A 209 -6.55 -21.70 2.19
N VAL A 210 -6.15 -22.33 3.28
CA VAL A 210 -5.43 -23.61 3.31
C VAL A 210 -6.32 -24.71 3.85
N CYS A 211 -7.02 -24.46 4.96
CA CYS A 211 -7.99 -25.40 5.52
C CYS A 211 -9.05 -24.66 6.34
N VAL A 212 -10.16 -25.34 6.63
CA VAL A 212 -11.24 -24.84 7.46
C VAL A 212 -11.44 -25.77 8.64
N ILE A 213 -11.41 -25.20 9.85
CA ILE A 213 -11.66 -25.92 11.11
C ILE A 213 -13.05 -25.55 11.62
N GLU A 214 -13.81 -26.55 12.04
CA GLU A 214 -15.08 -26.40 12.71
C GLU A 214 -14.91 -26.61 14.21
N ALA A 215 -15.19 -25.61 15.03
CA ALA A 215 -15.37 -25.80 16.47
C ALA A 215 -16.61 -25.07 16.95
N MET A 216 -17.31 -25.66 17.92
CA MET A 216 -18.54 -25.11 18.49
C MET A 216 -19.58 -24.70 17.40
N LYS A 217 -19.66 -25.47 16.31
CA LYS A 217 -20.54 -25.22 15.13
C LYS A 217 -20.22 -23.94 14.35
N MET A 218 -19.01 -23.39 14.52
CA MET A 218 -18.50 -22.25 13.78
C MET A 218 -17.28 -22.67 12.96
N GLN A 219 -17.24 -22.24 11.70
CA GLN A 219 -16.16 -22.53 10.77
C GLN A 219 -15.16 -21.38 10.74
N ASN A 220 -13.88 -21.70 10.92
CA ASN A 220 -12.77 -20.77 10.84
C ASN A 220 -11.84 -21.16 9.69
N SER A 221 -11.73 -20.30 8.70
CA SER A 221 -10.79 -20.44 7.59
C SER A 221 -9.39 -20.06 8.04
N LEU A 222 -8.43 -20.98 7.92
CA LEU A 222 -7.02 -20.72 8.13
C LEU A 222 -6.36 -20.37 6.80
N ALA A 223 -5.62 -19.26 6.79
CA ALA A 223 -4.93 -18.75 5.62
C ALA A 223 -3.42 -18.89 5.75
N ALA A 224 -2.72 -19.03 4.63
CA ALA A 224 -1.26 -19.12 4.60
C ALA A 224 -0.63 -17.81 5.10
N ALA A 225 0.32 -17.92 6.04
CA ALA A 225 1.03 -16.77 6.59
C ALA A 225 2.04 -16.15 5.62
N ALA A 226 2.54 -16.94 4.66
CA ALA A 226 3.51 -16.55 3.65
C ALA A 226 3.21 -17.23 2.31
N THR A 227 3.76 -16.67 1.23
CA THR A 227 3.74 -17.32 -0.08
C THR A 227 4.80 -18.41 -0.12
N GLY A 228 4.42 -19.65 -0.47
CA GLY A 228 5.33 -20.79 -0.45
C GLY A 228 4.73 -22.01 -1.13
N LYS A 229 5.53 -23.08 -1.24
CA LYS A 229 5.07 -24.37 -1.76
C LYS A 229 4.69 -25.27 -0.61
N VAL A 230 3.56 -25.98 -0.71
CA VAL A 230 3.13 -26.91 0.33
C VAL A 230 4.08 -28.10 0.37
N LYS A 231 4.83 -28.22 1.46
CA LYS A 231 5.75 -29.33 1.71
C LYS A 231 5.00 -30.58 2.13
N ALA A 232 4.11 -30.44 3.11
CA ALA A 232 3.35 -31.54 3.67
C ALA A 232 2.02 -31.05 4.27
N VAL A 233 0.99 -31.91 4.18
CA VAL A 233 -0.29 -31.74 4.85
C VAL A 233 -0.44 -32.89 5.84
N HIS A 234 -0.53 -32.57 7.14
CA HIS A 234 -0.53 -33.55 8.23
C HIS A 234 -1.93 -33.95 8.71
N ILE A 235 -2.96 -33.43 8.07
CA ILE A 235 -4.37 -33.59 8.45
C ILE A 235 -5.21 -34.17 7.31
N LYS A 236 -6.32 -34.81 7.66
CA LYS A 236 -7.36 -35.27 6.73
C LYS A 236 -8.71 -34.67 7.11
N VAL A 237 -9.62 -34.61 6.13
CA VAL A 237 -10.99 -34.17 6.36
C VAL A 237 -11.66 -35.12 7.35
N GLY A 238 -12.24 -34.57 8.43
CA GLY A 238 -12.84 -35.33 9.52
C GLY A 238 -11.94 -35.54 10.74
N ASP A 239 -10.64 -35.22 10.66
CA ASP A 239 -9.72 -35.37 11.79
C ASP A 239 -10.01 -34.33 12.89
N THR A 240 -9.87 -34.75 14.15
CA THR A 240 -9.85 -33.85 15.30
C THR A 240 -8.43 -33.31 15.50
N VAL A 241 -8.31 -32.00 15.64
CA VAL A 241 -7.04 -31.30 15.87
C VAL A 241 -7.05 -30.60 17.21
N GLU A 242 -5.89 -30.57 17.87
CA GLU A 242 -5.66 -29.87 19.14
C GLU A 242 -5.04 -28.48 18.91
N GLU A 243 -5.03 -27.65 19.95
CA GLU A 243 -4.32 -26.36 19.92
C GLU A 243 -2.82 -26.56 19.64
N GLU A 244 -2.22 -25.67 18.84
CA GLU A 244 -0.81 -25.71 18.42
C GLU A 244 -0.39 -26.92 17.56
N GLN A 245 -1.31 -27.80 17.18
CA GLN A 245 -1.00 -28.91 16.26
C GLN A 245 -0.65 -28.39 14.87
N VAL A 246 0.45 -28.92 14.29
CA VAL A 246 0.88 -28.59 12.92
C VAL A 246 -0.10 -29.18 11.91
N LEU A 247 -0.68 -28.32 11.07
CA LEU A 247 -1.65 -28.72 10.04
C LEU A 247 -0.98 -28.85 8.67
N VAL A 248 -0.23 -27.81 8.28
CA VAL A 248 0.42 -27.71 6.98
C VAL A 248 1.81 -27.09 7.13
N GLU A 249 2.77 -27.64 6.39
CA GLU A 249 4.13 -27.09 6.25
C GLU A 249 4.33 -26.49 4.87
N LEU A 250 4.96 -25.32 4.82
CA LEU A 250 5.40 -24.62 3.62
C LEU A 250 6.93 -24.69 3.48
N GLU A 251 7.42 -24.66 2.24
CA GLU A 251 8.83 -24.48 1.88
C GLU A 251 9.22 -23.01 1.73
#